data_AF-K2FST4-F1
#
_entry.id   AF-K2FST4-F1
#
_cell.length_a   1.000
_cell.length_b   1.000
_cell.length_c   1.000
_cell.angle_alpha   90.00
_cell.angle_beta   90.00
_cell.angle_gamma   90.00
#
_symmetry.space_group_name_H-M   'P 1'
#
loop_
_entity.id
_entity.type
_entity.pdbx_description
1 polymer ?
#
loop_
_entity_poly.entity_id
_entity_poly.type
_entity_poly.pdbx_seq_one_letter_code
_entity_poly.pdbx_strand_id
1 'polypeptide(L)'
;MNNIQTTAIIRNRGQLTIPDVIRRAFDWMKTESVVKIIYRSPQEIVITPYIQENVKKTNWKKIWEAIHKVRAITSKGEIGNLSKFIAEDRYNH
;
A
#
# COMPACT_ATOMS: atom_id res chain seq x y z
N MET A 1 14.56 24.52 16.32
CA MET A 1 13.59 23.40 16.31
C MET A 1 12.88 23.42 17.64
N ASN A 2 11.57 23.66 17.67
CA ASN A 2 10.82 23.68 18.92
C ASN A 2 10.59 22.24 19.38
N ASN A 3 11.04 21.92 20.58
CA ASN A 3 10.82 20.61 21.18
C ASN A 3 9.37 20.59 21.70
N ILE A 4 8.47 19.87 21.03
CA ILE A 4 7.08 19.75 21.47
C ILE A 4 7.01 18.60 22.48
N GLN A 5 6.90 18.94 23.76
CA GLN A 5 6.73 17.99 24.84
C GLN A 5 5.27 17.95 25.29
N THR A 6 4.69 16.77 25.35
CA THR A 6 3.32 16.55 25.83
C THR A 6 3.25 15.22 26.56
N THR A 7 2.32 15.10 27.49
CA THR A 7 1.98 13.85 28.18
C THR A 7 0.68 13.28 27.62
N ALA A 8 0.56 11.96 27.56
CA ALA A 8 -0.66 11.27 27.16
C ALA A 8 -0.86 10.04 28.05
N ILE A 9 -2.11 9.62 28.22
CA ILE A 9 -2.47 8.45 29.02
C ILE A 9 -2.72 7.27 28.07
N ILE A 10 -2.15 6.11 28.40
CA ILE A 10 -2.48 4.85 27.75
C ILE A 10 -3.85 4.40 28.26
N ARG A 11 -4.81 4.30 27.34
CA ARG A 11 -6.18 3.86 27.65
C ARG A 11 -6.27 2.34 27.70
N ASN A 12 -7.45 1.83 28.05
CA ASN A 12 -7.75 0.40 28.03
C ASN A 12 -7.34 -0.24 26.70
N ARG A 13 -6.83 -1.48 26.78
CA ARG A 13 -6.29 -2.24 25.65
C ARG A 13 -5.01 -1.66 25.03
N GLY A 14 -4.26 -0.84 25.76
CA GLY A 14 -2.97 -0.32 25.30
C GLY A 14 -3.08 0.76 24.22
N GLN A 15 -4.25 1.39 24.08
CA GLN A 15 -4.45 2.45 23.08
C GLN A 15 -3.79 3.75 23.53
N LEU A 16 -2.92 4.33 22.68
CA LEU A 16 -2.31 5.63 22.90
C LEU A 16 -2.88 6.64 21.90
N THR A 17 -3.53 7.69 22.41
CA THR A 17 -4.00 8.80 21.57
C THR A 17 -2.86 9.81 21.38
N ILE A 18 -2.46 10.05 20.14
CA ILE A 18 -1.47 11.07 19.80
C ILE A 18 -2.12 12.47 19.89
N PRO A 19 -1.60 13.40 20.72
CA PRO A 19 -2.17 14.75 20.85
C PRO A 19 -2.15 15.55 19.54
N ASP A 20 -3.16 16.40 19.35
CA ASP A 20 -3.36 17.19 18.12
C ASP A 20 -2.19 18.09 17.75
N VAL A 21 -1.44 18.56 18.74
CA VAL A 21 -0.24 19.38 18.53
C VAL A 21 0.83 18.57 17.77
N ILE A 22 0.98 17.29 18.08
CA ILE A 22 1.91 16.40 17.37
C ILE A 22 1.32 15.98 16.03
N ARG A 23 0.03 15.64 15.96
CA ARG A 23 -0.61 15.21 14.69
C ARG A 23 -0.50 16.26 13.59
N ARG A 24 -0.64 17.55 13.93
CA ARG A 24 -0.53 18.66 12.97
C ARG A 24 0.91 18.94 12.52
N ALA A 25 1.91 18.42 13.22
CA ALA A 25 3.30 18.60 12.85
C ALA A 25 3.73 17.67 11.70
N PHE A 26 2.96 16.62 11.40
CA PHE A 26 3.34 15.60 10.41
C PHE A 26 2.18 15.22 9.47
N ASP A 27 2.39 15.35 8.17
CA ASP A 27 1.35 15.04 7.15
C ASP A 27 0.90 13.58 7.12
N TRP A 28 1.75 12.66 7.58
CA TRP A 28 1.45 11.23 7.59
C TRP A 28 0.65 10.77 8.82
N MET A 29 0.49 11.62 9.84
CA MET A 29 -0.29 11.30 11.05
C MET A 29 -1.79 11.57 10.88
N LYS A 30 -2.36 11.16 9.74
CA LYS A 30 -3.79 11.25 9.46
C LYS A 30 -4.54 10.08 10.11
N THR A 31 -5.84 10.24 10.34
CA THR A 31 -6.70 9.16 10.84
C THR A 31 -6.56 7.92 9.94
N GLU A 32 -6.59 6.74 10.55
CA GLU A 32 -6.46 5.43 9.86
C GLU A 32 -5.13 5.20 9.13
N SER A 33 -4.10 6.02 9.38
CA SER A 33 -2.78 5.80 8.80
C SER A 33 -2.08 4.61 9.46
N VAL A 34 -1.49 3.73 8.64
CA VAL A 34 -0.69 2.60 9.11
C VAL A 34 0.68 3.11 9.53
N VAL A 35 1.14 2.66 10.70
CA VAL A 35 2.43 3.06 11.28
C VAL A 35 3.26 1.83 11.65
N LYS A 36 4.58 2.00 11.63
CA LYS A 36 5.53 1.06 12.21
C LYS A 36 5.85 1.52 13.63
N ILE A 37 5.78 0.59 14.58
CA ILE A 37 6.21 0.81 15.96
C ILE A 37 7.51 0.05 16.16
N ILE A 38 8.57 0.77 16.49
CA ILE A 38 9.91 0.22 16.72
C ILE A 38 10.23 0.37 18.19
N TYR A 39 10.46 -0.74 18.88
CA TYR A 39 11.05 -0.73 20.20
C TYR A 39 12.55 -0.42 20.07
N ARG A 40 12.98 0.73 20.61
CA ARG A 40 14.39 1.16 20.53
C ARG A 40 15.13 0.91 21.84
N SER A 41 14.48 1.18 22.97
CA SER A 41 15.02 0.98 24.31
C SER A 41 13.88 0.79 25.34
N PRO A 42 14.17 0.42 26.60
CA PRO A 42 13.15 0.23 27.63
C PRO A 42 12.25 1.44 27.88
N GLN A 43 12.70 2.65 27.51
CA GLN A 43 11.99 3.91 27.73
C GLN A 43 11.60 4.60 26.42
N GLU A 44 11.91 3.99 25.26
CA GLU A 44 11.76 4.64 23.96
C GLU A 44 11.14 3.69 22.94
N ILE A 45 9.98 4.11 22.43
CA ILE A 45 9.40 3.60 21.20
C ILE A 45 9.47 4.68 20.13
N VAL A 46 9.74 4.27 18.91
CA VAL A 46 9.77 5.15 17.74
C VAL A 46 8.61 4.76 16.83
N ILE A 47 7.75 5.73 16.52
CA ILE A 47 6.62 5.56 15.60
C ILE A 47 6.97 6.25 14.29
N THR A 48 6.95 5.50 13.20
CA THR A 48 7.21 6.02 11.85
C THR A 48 6.06 5.66 10.91
N PRO A 49 5.84 6.43 9.83
CA PRO A 49 4.86 6.05 8.83
C PRO A 49 5.23 4.68 8.25
N TYR A 50 4.24 3.82 8.06
CA TYR A 50 4.44 2.58 7.33
C TYR A 50 4.53 2.90 5.84
N ILE A 51 5.71 3.30 5.41
CA ILE A 51 6.06 3.34 4.00
C ILE A 51 6.44 1.90 3.67
N GLN A 52 5.61 1.21 2.89
CA GLN A 52 6.13 0.01 2.24
C GLN A 52 7.30 0.51 1.37
N GLU A 53 8.55 0.23 1.77
CA GLU A 53 9.71 0.38 0.87
C GLU A 53 9.47 -0.42 -0.43
N ASN A 54 8.59 -1.41 -0.32
CA ASN A 54 7.96 -2.17 -1.39
C ASN A 54 6.49 -1.80 -1.60
N VAL A 55 6.09 -0.52 -1.63
CA VAL A 55 5.07 -0.15 -2.61
C VAL A 55 5.78 -0.47 -3.90
N LYS A 56 5.67 -1.73 -4.35
CA LYS A 56 6.27 -2.23 -5.57
C LYS A 56 5.94 -1.14 -6.55
N LYS A 57 6.94 -0.36 -6.98
CA LYS A 57 6.74 0.61 -8.05
C LYS A 57 6.09 -0.23 -9.12
N THR A 58 4.79 -0.04 -9.31
CA THR A 58 3.99 -0.92 -10.14
C THR A 58 4.74 -0.95 -11.45
N ASN A 59 5.27 -2.12 -11.82
CA ASN A 59 6.13 -2.22 -12.98
C ASN A 59 5.19 -2.15 -14.19
N TRP A 60 4.81 -0.93 -14.54
CA TRP A 60 3.87 -0.62 -15.60
C TRP A 60 4.34 -1.21 -16.92
N LYS A 61 5.66 -1.27 -17.14
CA LYS A 61 6.24 -1.94 -18.30
C LYS A 61 5.88 -3.43 -18.32
N LYS A 62 6.09 -4.15 -17.21
CA LYS A 62 5.72 -5.58 -17.10
C LYS A 62 4.22 -5.81 -17.28
N ILE A 63 3.39 -4.91 -16.77
CA ILE A 63 1.92 -4.99 -16.93
C ILE A 63 1.52 -4.80 -18.39
N TRP A 64 2.02 -3.75 -19.05
CA TRP A 64 1.74 -3.49 -20.45
C TRP A 64 2.28 -4.60 -21.37
N GLU A 65 3.47 -5.13 -21.11
CA GLU A 65 4.02 -6.28 -21.83
C GLU A 65 3.14 -7.51 -21.71
N ALA A 66 2.61 -7.80 -20.51
CA ALA A 66 1.68 -8.90 -20.30
C ALA A 66 0.36 -8.68 -21.07
N ILE A 67 -0.20 -7.47 -21.03
CA ILE A 67 -1.39 -7.10 -21.80
C ILE A 67 -1.16 -7.26 -23.30
N HIS A 68 -0.01 -6.81 -23.81
CA HIS A 68 0.35 -6.96 -25.22
C HIS A 68 0.49 -8.43 -25.61
N LYS A 69 1.18 -9.26 -24.81
CA LYS A 69 1.32 -10.70 -25.07
C LYS A 69 -0.03 -11.41 -25.17
N VAL A 70 -0.96 -11.09 -24.26
CA VAL A 70 -2.32 -11.67 -24.27
C VAL A 70 -3.14 -11.23 -25.49
N ARG A 71 -2.89 -10.02 -26.01
CA ARG A 71 -3.54 -9.50 -27.23
C ARG A 71 -2.88 -9.97 -28.53
N ALA A 72 -1.62 -10.40 -28.47
CA ALA A 72 -0.83 -10.82 -29.61
C ALA A 72 -0.83 -12.35 -29.82
N ILE A 73 -1.75 -13.08 -29.16
CA ILE A 73 -1.85 -14.53 -29.33
C ILE A 73 -2.27 -14.84 -30.76
N THR A 74 -1.33 -15.28 -31.58
CA THR A 74 -1.60 -15.73 -32.94
C THR A 74 -1.88 -17.23 -32.94
N SER A 75 -2.97 -17.65 -33.58
CA SER A 75 -3.25 -19.05 -33.87
C SER A 75 -3.25 -19.21 -35.38
N LYS A 76 -2.44 -20.13 -35.92
CA LYS A 76 -2.37 -20.45 -37.36
C LYS A 76 -2.23 -19.24 -38.32
N GLY A 77 -1.52 -18.19 -37.90
CA GLY A 77 -1.27 -17.00 -38.73
C GLY A 77 -2.30 -15.88 -38.60
N GLU A 78 -3.38 -16.08 -37.83
CA GLU A 78 -4.37 -15.04 -37.54
C GLU A 78 -4.16 -14.47 -36.13
N ILE A 79 -4.26 -13.13 -35.98
CA ILE A 79 -4.15 -12.45 -34.68
C ILE A 79 -5.43 -12.74 -33.89
N GLY A 80 -5.33 -13.59 -32.87
CA GLY A 80 -6.41 -13.92 -31.94
C GLY A 80 -6.34 -13.09 -30.66
N ASN A 81 -7.50 -12.87 -30.04
CA ASN A 81 -7.60 -12.23 -28.73
C ASN A 81 -8.03 -13.28 -27.69
N LEU A 82 -7.16 -13.59 -26.73
CA LEU A 82 -7.45 -14.58 -25.68
C LEU A 82 -8.73 -14.25 -24.89
N SER A 83 -8.99 -12.95 -24.68
CA SER A 83 -10.16 -12.51 -23.94
C SER A 83 -11.45 -12.81 -24.71
N LYS A 84 -11.40 -12.72 -26.05
CA LYS A 84 -12.52 -13.09 -26.92
C LYS A 84 -12.75 -14.60 -26.91
N PHE A 85 -11.67 -15.40 -27.00
CA PHE A 85 -11.75 -16.85 -26.89
C PHE A 85 -12.39 -17.31 -25.57
N ILE A 86 -11.94 -16.77 -24.43
CA ILE A 86 -12.50 -17.12 -23.11
C ILE A 86 -13.98 -16.70 -23.00
N ALA A 87 -14.36 -15.55 -23.57
CA ALA A 87 -15.74 -15.10 -23.57
C ALA A 87 -16.62 -16.02 -24.42
N GLU A 88 -16.19 -16.36 -25.64
CA GLU A 88 -16.90 -17.29 -26.53
C GLU A 88 -17.04 -18.68 -25.90
N ASP A 89 -15.99 -19.20 -25.25
CA ASP A 89 -16.04 -20.48 -24.54
C ASP A 89 -17.09 -20.45 -23.40
N ARG A 90 -17.18 -19.35 -22.64
CA ARG A 90 -18.18 -19.21 -21.57
C ARG A 90 -19.62 -19.04 -22.06
N TYR A 91 -19.84 -18.38 -23.19
CA TYR A 91 -21.19 -18.15 -23.72
C TYR A 91 -21.75 -19.37 -24.46
N ASN A 92 -20.88 -20.26 -24.93
CA ASN A 92 -21.27 -21.43 -25.72
C ASN A 92 -21.21 -22.74 -24.92
N HIS A 93 -21.06 -22.69 -23.59
CA HIS A 93 -21.09 -23.83 -22.68
C HIS A 93 -22.43 -23.96 -21.95
#